data_AF-A0A3C0JM36-F1
#
_entry.id   AF-A0A3C0JM36-F1
#
_cell.length_a   1.000
_cell.length_b   1.000
_cell.length_c   1.000
_cell.angle_alpha   90.00
_cell.angle_beta   90.00
_cell.angle_gamma   90.00
#
_symmetry.space_group_name_H-M   'P 1'
#
loop_
_entity.id
_entity.type
_entity.pdbx_description
1 polymer ?
#
loop_
_entity_poly.entity_id
_entity_poly.type
_entity_poly.pdbx_seq_one_letter_code
_entity_poly.pdbx_strand_id
1 'polypeptide(L)' 'MKSLLEAGVHFGHQTRRWNPQMKRYIFTQRNGIHIIDL' A
#
# COMPACT_ATOMS: atom_id res chain seq x y z
N MET A 1 12.37 -9.40 -6.06
CA MET A 1 11.20 -9.05 -5.22
C MET A 1 11.55 -8.73 -3.76
N LYS A 2 12.46 -9.45 -3.08
CA LYS A 2 12.87 -9.13 -1.68
C LYS A 2 13.36 -7.68 -1.46
N SER A 3 14.15 -7.14 -2.38
CA SER A 3 14.75 -5.81 -2.24
C SER A 3 13.74 -4.66 -2.23
N LEU A 4 12.62 -4.79 -2.94
CA LEU A 4 11.56 -3.77 -3.00
C LEU A 4 10.68 -3.82 -1.73
N LEU A 5 10.47 -5.01 -1.17
CA LEU A 5 9.80 -5.17 0.11
C LEU A 5 10.65 -4.57 1.25
N GLU A 6 11.96 -4.80 1.25
CA GLU A 6 12.88 -4.21 2.25
C GLU A 6 13.03 -2.69 2.10
N ALA A 7 12.97 -2.17 0.86
CA ALA A 7 13.01 -0.74 0.59
C ALA A 7 11.73 0.02 0.98
N GLY A 8 10.66 -0.68 1.38
CA GLY A 8 9.41 -0.05 1.84
C GLY A 8 8.56 0.60 0.72
N VAL A 9 8.79 0.27 -0.55
CA VAL A 9 8.00 0.85 -1.67
C VAL A 9 6.55 0.37 -1.75
N HIS A 10 6.18 -0.63 -0.94
CA HIS A 10 4.80 -1.13 -0.85
C HIS A 10 3.92 -0.31 0.11
N PHE A 11 4.46 0.66 0.84
CA PHE A 11 3.65 1.52 1.71
C PHE A 11 2.91 2.59 0.88
N GLY A 12 1.58 2.52 0.90
CA GLY A 12 0.68 3.48 0.29
C GLY A 12 0.22 4.56 1.27
N HIS A 13 -0.95 5.13 0.98
CA HIS A 13 -1.53 6.20 1.79
C HIS A 13 -2.31 5.67 3.00
N GLN A 14 -2.56 6.54 3.97
CA GLN A 14 -3.49 6.25 5.06
C GLN A 14 -4.90 6.02 4.53
N THR A 15 -5.68 5.14 5.17
CA THR A 15 -7.08 4.86 4.83
C THR A 15 -8.00 6.06 4.88
N ARG A 16 -7.63 7.13 5.57
CA ARG A 16 -8.42 8.36 5.61
C ARG A 16 -8.13 9.30 4.44
N ARG A 17 -7.00 9.13 3.75
CA ARG A 17 -6.48 10.04 2.71
C ARG A 17 -6.12 9.28 1.43
N TRP A 18 -6.87 8.25 1.09
CA TRP A 18 -6.66 7.47 -0.12
C TRP A 18 -7.70 7.80 -1.20
N ASN A 19 -7.31 7.64 -2.45
CA ASN A 19 -8.23 7.77 -3.58
C ASN A 19 -8.94 6.42 -3.81
N PRO A 20 -10.28 6.33 -3.79
CA PRO A 20 -11.03 5.10 -4.05
C PRO A 20 -10.67 4.38 -5.36
N GLN A 21 -10.20 5.10 -6.37
CA GLN A 21 -9.75 4.52 -7.65
C GLN A 21 -8.50 3.63 -7.49
N MET A 22 -7.75 3.78 -6.40
CA MET A 22 -6.58 2.97 -6.09
C MET A 22 -6.92 1.56 -5.59
N LYS A 23 -8.21 1.23 -5.37
CA LYS A 23 -8.64 -0.01 -4.71
C LYS A 23 -8.08 -1.27 -5.36
N ARG A 24 -7.93 -1.26 -6.69
CA ARG A 24 -7.39 -2.37 -7.48
C ARG A 24 -5.89 -2.63 -7.29
N TYR A 25 -5.15 -1.69 -6.72
CA TYR A 25 -3.72 -1.79 -6.46
C TYR A 25 -3.40 -2.06 -4.98
N ILE A 26 -4.42 -2.05 -4.12
CA ILE A 26 -4.25 -2.25 -2.68
C ILE A 26 -4.31 -3.74 -2.39
N PHE A 27 -3.20 -4.28 -1.92
CA PHE A 27 -3.09 -5.66 -1.47
C PHE A 27 -3.80 -5.84 -0.12
N THR A 28 -3.45 -5.01 0.86
CA THR A 28 -4.06 -5.07 2.20
C THR A 28 -3.96 -3.73 2.93
N GLN A 29 -4.44 -3.68 4.18
CA GLN A 29 -4.28 -2.54 5.07
C GLN A 29 -3.68 -3.03 6.40
N ARG A 30 -2.65 -2.32 6.88
CA ARG A 30 -2.04 -2.58 8.19
C ARG A 30 -1.86 -1.27 8.94
N ASN A 31 -2.30 -1.21 10.20
CA ASN A 31 -2.20 -0.02 11.06
C ASN A 31 -2.72 1.28 10.41
N GLY A 32 -3.76 1.18 9.58
CA GLY A 32 -4.33 2.36 8.90
C GLY A 32 -3.60 2.79 7.63
N ILE A 33 -2.57 2.07 7.17
CA ILE A 33 -1.85 2.34 5.92
C ILE A 33 -2.20 1.25 4.90
N HIS A 34 -2.50 1.66 3.67
CA HIS A 34 -2.66 0.73 2.56
C HIS A 34 -1.33 0.18 2.11
N ILE A 35 -1.26 -1.13 1.93
CA ILE A 35 -0.13 -1.82 1.33
C ILE A 35 -0.48 -2.06 -0.13
N ILE A 36 0.37 -1.59 -1.02
CA ILE A 36 0.22 -1.70 -2.48
C ILE A 36 0.89 -3.00 -2.93
N ASP A 37 0.23 -3.70 -3.86
CA ASP A 37 0.77 -4.91 -4.46
C ASP A 37 1.93 -4.56 -5.43
N LEU A 38 3.05 -5.29 -5.35
CA LEU A 38 4.27 -5.06 -6.14
C LEU A 38 4.54 -6.20 -7.13
#